data_AF-A0AAV2B862-F1
#
_entry.id   AF-A0AAV2B862-F1
#
_cell.length_a   1.000
_cell.length_b   1.000
_cell.length_c   1.000
_cell.angle_alpha   90.00
_cell.angle_beta   90.00
_cell.angle_gamma   90.00
#
_symmetry.space_group_name_H-M   'P 1'
#
loop_
_entity.id
_entity.type
_entity.pdbx_description
1 polymer ?
#
loop_
_entity_poly.entity_id
_entity_poly.type
_entity_poly.pdbx_seq_one_letter_code
_entity_poly.pdbx_strand_id
1 'polypeptide(L)'
;LSADELVAQSVIFFTAGYDTTSSTLSCATYQLALNLDIQDKLREEIDRVLQETNVKQFSGYQTFDFPVFHIVCSPSTRFTTESRTKRDPYSYLPFGAGPRNCVGMRFALMQIKICLALIIASFKINKCSETKVKSPLKPN
;
A
#
# COMPACT_ATOMS: atom_id res chain seq x y z
N LEU A 1 -34.66 4.04 2.81
CA LEU A 1 -33.57 3.43 3.58
C LEU A 1 -34.02 3.37 5.03
N SER A 2 -34.31 2.18 5.53
CA SER A 2 -34.64 1.99 6.95
C SER A 2 -33.41 2.19 7.83
N ALA A 3 -33.62 2.36 9.14
CA ALA A 3 -32.50 2.43 10.09
C ALA A 3 -31.65 1.15 10.05
N ASP A 4 -32.27 -0.02 9.91
CA ASP A 4 -31.57 -1.31 9.81
C ASP A 4 -30.74 -1.41 8.54
N GLU A 5 -31.26 -0.92 7.39
CA GLU A 5 -30.50 -0.86 6.14
C GLU A 5 -29.30 0.07 6.25
N LEU A 6 -29.45 1.23 6.90
CA LEU A 6 -28.35 2.17 7.15
C LEU A 6 -27.23 1.51 7.96
N VAL A 7 -27.60 0.87 9.08
CA VAL A 7 -26.64 0.18 9.96
C VAL A 7 -25.93 -0.94 9.21
N ALA A 8 -26.67 -1.77 8.45
CA ALA A 8 -26.08 -2.84 7.66
C ALA A 8 -25.08 -2.32 6.63
N GLN A 9 -25.41 -1.24 5.91
CA GLN A 9 -24.48 -0.64 4.94
C GLN A 9 -23.22 -0.10 5.62
N SER A 10 -23.33 0.57 6.77
CA SER A 10 -22.17 1.06 7.52
C SER A 10 -21.23 -0.08 7.94
N VAL A 11 -21.79 -1.20 8.41
CA VAL A 11 -21.00 -2.38 8.79
C VAL A 11 -20.27 -2.98 7.58
N ILE A 12 -20.93 -3.06 6.42
CA ILE A 12 -20.32 -3.55 5.18
C ILE A 12 -19.15 -2.66 4.76
N PHE A 13 -19.31 -1.33 4.75
CA PHE A 13 -18.22 -0.43 4.37
C PHE A 13 -17.03 -0.51 5.33
N PHE A 14 -17.29 -0.61 6.63
CA PHE A 14 -16.26 -0.72 7.64
C PHE A 14 -15.45 -2.02 7.49
N THR A 15 -16.13 -3.16 7.41
CA THR A 15 -15.49 -4.48 7.28
C THR A 15 -14.73 -4.61 5.97
N ALA A 16 -15.31 -4.19 4.85
CA ALA A 16 -14.65 -4.21 3.54
C ALA A 16 -13.36 -3.36 3.51
N GLY A 17 -13.39 -2.18 4.12
CA GLY A 17 -12.22 -1.31 4.24
C GLY A 17 -11.15 -1.90 5.17
N TYR A 18 -11.56 -2.45 6.31
CA TYR A 18 -10.65 -3.00 7.31
C TYR A 18 -9.87 -4.22 6.80
N ASP A 19 -10.56 -5.23 6.26
CA ASP A 19 -9.93 -6.50 5.87
C ASP A 19 -8.92 -6.29 4.72
N THR A 20 -9.27 -5.45 3.74
CA THR A 20 -8.43 -5.20 2.57
C THR A 20 -7.24 -4.30 2.89
N THR A 21 -7.44 -3.20 3.63
CA THR A 21 -6.34 -2.30 4.01
C THR A 21 -5.36 -2.98 4.96
N SER A 22 -5.84 -3.71 5.98
CA SER A 22 -4.98 -4.41 6.93
C SER A 22 -4.11 -5.48 6.26
N SER A 23 -4.69 -6.28 5.37
CA SER A 23 -3.96 -7.27 4.58
C SER A 23 -2.93 -6.62 3.66
N THR A 24 -3.28 -5.48 3.04
CA THR A 24 -2.38 -4.72 2.16
C THR A 24 -1.18 -4.16 2.92
N LEU A 25 -1.40 -3.54 4.08
CA LEU A 25 -0.33 -3.05 4.95
C LEU A 25 0.55 -4.19 5.46
N SER A 26 -0.04 -5.32 5.83
CA SER A 26 0.70 -6.50 6.27
C SER A 26 1.60 -7.05 5.15
N CYS A 27 1.08 -7.13 3.93
CA CYS A 27 1.88 -7.53 2.77
C CYS A 27 3.00 -6.51 2.49
N ALA A 28 2.69 -5.21 2.49
CA ALA A 28 3.67 -4.17 2.20
C ALA A 28 4.82 -4.18 3.22
N THR A 29 4.49 -4.24 4.51
CA THR A 29 5.48 -4.30 5.60
C THR A 29 6.33 -5.56 5.54
N TYR A 30 5.73 -6.72 5.23
CA TYR A 30 6.47 -7.96 4.99
C TYR A 30 7.47 -7.81 3.84
N GLN A 31 7.07 -7.21 2.72
CA GLN A 31 7.97 -7.01 1.58
C GLN A 31 9.11 -6.04 1.89
N LEU A 32 8.84 -4.99 2.69
CA LEU A 32 9.88 -4.07 3.16
C LEU A 32 10.85 -4.75 4.13
N ALA A 33 10.37 -5.65 4.99
CA ALA A 33 11.21 -6.43 5.90
C ALA A 33 12.17 -7.38 5.15
N LEU A 34 11.83 -7.79 3.93
CA LEU A 34 12.69 -8.59 3.06
C LEU A 34 13.68 -7.76 2.24
N ASN A 35 13.45 -6.45 2.09
CA ASN A 35 14.23 -5.55 1.25
C ASN A 35 14.62 -4.29 2.03
N LEU A 36 15.59 -4.43 2.94
CA LEU A 36 15.98 -3.36 3.86
C LEU A 36 16.60 -2.15 3.16
N ASP A 37 17.30 -2.35 2.04
CA ASP A 37 17.90 -1.27 1.24
C ASP A 37 16.84 -0.32 0.67
N ILE A 38 15.70 -0.88 0.26
CA ILE A 38 14.56 -0.12 -0.21
C ILE A 38 13.84 0.55 0.96
N GLN A 39 13.68 -0.14 2.09
CA GLN A 39 13.08 0.45 3.28
C GLN A 39 13.86 1.69 3.74
N ASP A 40 15.19 1.65 3.69
CA ASP A 40 16.04 2.77 4.09
C ASP A 40 15.93 3.95 3.09
N LYS A 41 15.98 3.70 1.78
CA LYS A 41 15.72 4.73 0.74
C LYS A 41 14.35 5.40 0.91
N LEU A 42 13.35 4.59 1.23
CA LEU A 42 11.98 5.03 1.40
C LEU A 42 11.81 5.88 2.66
N ARG A 43 12.53 5.54 3.74
CA ARG A 43 12.59 6.35 4.96
C ARG A 43 13.20 7.72 4.68
N GLU A 44 14.32 7.78 3.95
CA GLU A 44 14.94 9.05 3.56
C GLU A 44 13.99 9.93 2.73
N GLU A 45 13.20 9.34 1.83
CA GLU A 45 12.18 10.06 1.08
C GLU A 45 11.06 10.59 1.98
N ILE A 46 10.55 9.77 2.90
CA ILE A 46 9.53 10.19 3.85
C ILE A 46 10.03 11.32 4.74
N ASP A 47 11.23 11.20 5.31
CA ASP A 47 11.80 12.19 6.21
C ASP A 47 12.00 13.53 5.50
N ARG A 48 12.42 13.52 4.22
CA ARG A 48 12.51 14.71 3.38
C ARG A 48 11.15 15.40 3.22
N VAL A 49 10.12 14.64 2.83
CA VAL A 49 8.77 15.18 2.61
C VAL A 49 8.16 15.69 3.91
N LEU A 50 8.36 14.99 5.03
CA LEU A 50 7.89 15.42 6.34
C LEU A 50 8.57 16.70 6.85
N GLN A 51 9.81 16.97 6.43
CA GLN A 51 10.48 18.25 6.70
C GLN A 51 9.91 19.40 5.84
N GLU A 52 9.56 19.11 4.59
CA GLU A 52 8.99 20.10 3.66
C GLU A 52 7.52 20.41 3.96
N THR A 53 6.76 19.43 4.44
CA THR A 53 5.35 19.59 4.82
C THR A 53 5.20 19.66 6.33
N ASN A 54 4.84 20.84 6.84
CA ASN A 54 4.50 21.00 8.27
C ASN A 54 3.43 19.95 8.63
N VAL A 55 3.75 19.05 9.58
CA VAL A 55 3.31 17.64 9.73
C VAL A 55 1.81 17.43 10.04
N LYS A 56 0.94 18.37 9.72
CA LYS A 56 -0.50 18.32 10.00
C LYS A 56 -1.40 18.37 8.77
N GLN A 57 -0.85 18.52 7.56
CA GLN A 57 -1.65 18.68 6.35
C GLN A 57 -1.78 17.36 5.58
N PHE A 58 -3.01 16.84 5.47
CA PHE A 58 -3.42 15.74 4.60
C PHE A 58 -2.98 15.92 3.11
N SER A 59 -2.67 17.15 2.70
CA SER A 59 -2.30 17.53 1.33
C SER A 59 -0.97 16.95 0.86
N GLY A 60 0.01 16.73 1.75
CA GLY A 60 1.33 16.18 1.39
C GLY A 60 1.30 14.69 1.00
N TYR A 61 0.19 13.99 1.25
CA TYR A 61 0.09 12.56 0.94
C TYR A 61 -0.25 12.25 -0.52
N GLN A 62 -0.69 13.28 -1.27
CA GLN A 62 -0.89 13.18 -2.72
C GLN A 62 0.43 13.23 -3.50
N THR A 63 1.47 13.90 -2.94
CA THR A 63 2.79 14.06 -3.56
C THR A 63 3.72 12.87 -3.40
N PHE A 64 3.42 11.94 -2.49
CA PHE A 64 4.16 10.69 -2.43
C PHE A 64 3.88 9.86 -3.69
N ASP A 65 4.85 9.83 -4.61
CA ASP A 65 4.89 8.92 -5.75
C ASP A 65 5.34 7.51 -5.33
N PHE A 66 4.74 7.09 -4.22
CA PHE A 66 5.05 5.89 -3.51
C PHE A 66 4.52 4.70 -4.32
N PRO A 67 5.36 3.74 -4.72
CA PRO A 67 4.92 2.51 -5.36
C PRO A 67 4.11 1.58 -4.45
N VAL A 68 3.36 2.04 -3.44
CA VAL A 68 2.66 1.10 -2.53
C VAL A 68 1.79 0.12 -3.31
N PHE A 69 1.18 0.58 -4.40
CA PHE A 69 0.40 -0.26 -5.32
C PHE A 69 1.21 -1.35 -6.01
N HIS A 70 2.50 -1.10 -6.29
CA HIS A 70 3.41 -2.05 -6.89
C HIS A 70 4.09 -2.96 -5.84
N ILE A 71 4.31 -2.45 -4.61
CA ILE A 71 4.88 -3.20 -3.48
C ILE A 71 4.02 -4.42 -3.11
N VAL A 72 2.71 -4.39 -3.37
CA VAL A 72 1.80 -5.43 -2.86
C VAL A 72 1.54 -6.57 -3.86
N CYS A 73 1.70 -6.37 -5.18
CA CYS A 73 1.19 -7.38 -6.15
C CYS A 73 2.15 -8.11 -7.10
N SER A 74 3.47 -7.85 -7.14
CA SER A 74 4.35 -8.68 -7.98
C SER A 74 5.76 -8.90 -7.39
N PRO A 75 6.11 -10.13 -6.97
CA PRO A 75 7.32 -10.39 -6.17
C PRO A 75 8.66 -10.18 -6.90
N SER A 76 8.71 -10.10 -8.23
CA SER A 76 9.97 -10.21 -8.98
C SER A 76 10.52 -8.93 -9.61
N THR A 77 9.74 -7.85 -9.77
CA THR A 77 10.16 -6.64 -10.53
C THR A 77 9.79 -5.33 -9.86
N ARG A 78 9.87 -5.29 -8.52
CA ARG A 78 9.00 -4.45 -7.67
C ARG A 78 9.45 -3.00 -7.42
N PHE A 79 10.73 -2.67 -7.66
CA PHE A 79 11.29 -1.37 -7.25
C PHE A 79 11.99 -0.60 -8.36
N THR A 80 12.13 -1.18 -9.55
CA THR A 80 12.69 -0.48 -10.71
C THR A 80 11.61 0.35 -11.39
N THR A 81 11.88 1.64 -11.56
CA THR A 81 11.05 2.61 -12.32
C THR A 81 10.75 2.09 -13.73
N GLU A 82 11.71 1.41 -14.34
CA GLU A 82 11.64 0.88 -15.71
C GLU A 82 10.57 -0.20 -15.93
N SER A 83 10.22 -0.96 -14.88
CA SER A 83 9.18 -1.98 -14.96
C SER A 83 7.77 -1.41 -14.99
N ARG A 84 7.57 -0.16 -14.53
CA ARG A 84 6.23 0.44 -14.39
C ARG A 84 5.64 0.85 -15.73
N THR A 85 6.45 1.43 -16.62
CA THR A 85 5.99 1.97 -17.91
C THR A 85 5.71 0.88 -18.95
N LYS A 86 6.33 -0.31 -18.80
CA LYS A 86 6.22 -1.42 -19.76
C LYS A 86 5.04 -2.37 -19.47
N ARG A 87 4.30 -2.20 -18.37
CA ARG A 87 3.18 -3.09 -18.02
C ARG A 87 1.92 -2.71 -18.78
N ASP A 88 1.24 -3.71 -19.32
CA ASP A 88 -0.07 -3.52 -19.92
C ASP A 88 -1.07 -3.01 -18.85
N PRO A 89 -1.84 -1.93 -19.13
CA PRO A 89 -2.78 -1.35 -18.16
C PRO A 89 -3.84 -2.31 -17.64
N TYR A 90 -4.17 -3.39 -18.37
CA TYR A 90 -5.15 -4.39 -17.97
C TYR A 90 -4.51 -5.62 -17.30
N SER A 91 -3.18 -5.68 -17.19
CA SER A 91 -2.47 -6.73 -16.47
C SER A 91 -2.65 -6.63 -14.95
N TYR A 92 -3.02 -5.46 -14.42
CA TYR A 92 -3.16 -5.25 -12.98
C TYR A 92 -4.30 -4.28 -12.62
N LEU A 93 -5.40 -4.84 -12.11
CA LEU A 93 -6.62 -4.10 -11.77
C LEU A 93 -7.05 -4.35 -10.30
N PRO A 94 -6.24 -3.93 -9.31
CA PRO A 94 -6.47 -4.24 -7.88
C PRO A 94 -7.72 -3.59 -7.30
N PHE A 95 -8.23 -2.53 -7.94
CA PHE A 95 -9.48 -1.88 -7.59
C PHE A 95 -10.57 -2.08 -8.65
N GLY A 96 -10.33 -2.96 -9.62
CA GLY A 96 -11.19 -3.10 -10.80
C GLY A 96 -11.15 -1.87 -11.74
N ALA A 97 -11.96 -1.94 -12.79
CA ALA A 97 -12.12 -0.89 -13.78
C ALA A 97 -13.61 -0.72 -14.14
N GLY A 98 -13.95 0.41 -14.76
CA GLY A 98 -15.32 0.71 -15.20
C GLY A 98 -16.28 1.14 -14.07
N PRO A 99 -17.60 1.17 -14.33
CA PRO A 99 -18.60 1.75 -13.42
C PRO A 99 -18.81 0.96 -12.12
N ARG A 100 -18.22 -0.24 -12.01
CA ARG A 100 -18.26 -1.11 -10.83
C ARG A 100 -16.86 -1.29 -10.23
N ASN A 101 -15.96 -0.33 -10.44
CA ASN A 101 -14.68 -0.29 -9.74
C ASN A 101 -14.88 -0.05 -8.23
N CYS A 102 -13.82 -0.22 -7.46
CA CYS A 102 -13.84 -0.06 -6.03
C CYS A 102 -14.27 1.37 -5.66
N VAL A 103 -15.44 1.49 -5.05
CA VAL A 103 -15.97 2.76 -4.53
C VAL A 103 -15.01 3.40 -3.52
N GLY A 104 -14.27 2.57 -2.77
CA GLY A 104 -13.31 3.00 -1.75
C GLY A 104 -11.91 3.30 -2.28
N MET A 105 -11.63 3.22 -3.58
CA MET A 105 -10.28 3.29 -4.14
C MET A 105 -9.45 4.48 -3.59
N ARG A 106 -10.03 5.69 -3.65
CA ARG A 106 -9.34 6.91 -3.20
C ARG A 106 -9.03 6.88 -1.71
N PHE A 107 -10.00 6.43 -0.90
CA PHE A 107 -9.86 6.33 0.55
C PHE A 107 -8.85 5.25 0.94
N ALA A 108 -8.91 4.07 0.30
CA ALA A 108 -7.98 2.98 0.55
C ALA A 108 -6.54 3.38 0.22
N LEU A 109 -6.32 3.96 -0.97
CA LEU A 109 -5.01 4.50 -1.38
C LEU A 109 -4.42 5.45 -0.33
N MET A 110 -5.25 6.38 0.12
CA MET A 110 -4.88 7.39 1.08
C MET A 110 -4.55 6.79 2.46
N GLN A 111 -5.44 5.95 2.98
CA GLN A 111 -5.25 5.27 4.26
C GLN A 111 -3.96 4.44 4.25
N ILE A 112 -3.75 3.64 3.20
CA ILE A 112 -2.56 2.80 3.04
C ILE A 112 -1.29 3.66 2.98
N LYS A 113 -1.28 4.75 2.19
CA LYS A 113 -0.11 5.64 2.09
C LYS A 113 0.23 6.29 3.42
N ILE A 114 -0.77 6.84 4.13
CA ILE A 114 -0.58 7.50 5.42
C ILE A 114 -0.08 6.49 6.45
N CYS A 115 -0.78 5.36 6.62
CA CYS A 115 -0.40 4.35 7.58
C CYS A 115 1.02 3.82 7.31
N LEU A 116 1.36 3.53 6.05
CA LEU A 116 2.68 3.01 5.71
C LEU A 116 3.79 4.04 5.95
N ALA A 117 3.57 5.31 5.58
CA ALA A 117 4.54 6.38 5.82
C ALA A 117 4.81 6.57 7.33
N LEU A 118 3.76 6.60 8.15
CA LEU A 118 3.87 6.72 9.60
C LEU A 118 4.59 5.51 10.22
N ILE A 119 4.30 4.30 9.75
CA ILE A 119 4.98 3.08 10.21
C ILE A 119 6.47 3.15 9.88
N ILE A 120 6.86 3.55 8.67
CA ILE A 120 8.27 3.58 8.25
C ILE A 120 9.04 4.70 8.95
N ALA A 121 8.41 5.87 9.13
CA ALA A 121 9.01 7.00 9.85
C ALA A 121 9.27 6.66 11.33
N SER A 122 8.37 5.87 11.94
CA SER A 122 8.46 5.57 13.37
C SER A 122 9.23 4.27 13.68
N PHE A 123 9.26 3.31 12.75
CA PHE A 123 9.77 1.95 13.01
C PHE A 123 10.65 1.41 11.87
N LYS A 124 11.69 0.65 12.26
CA LYS A 124 12.47 -0.20 11.35
C LYS A 124 11.98 -1.64 11.42
N ILE A 125 11.44 -2.15 10.32
CA ILE A 125 10.83 -3.48 10.24
C ILE A 125 11.86 -4.49 9.77
N ASN A 126 12.09 -5.53 10.57
CA ASN A 126 13.02 -6.62 10.26
C ASN A 126 12.27 -7.96 10.20
N LYS A 127 12.81 -8.93 9.45
CA LYS A 127 12.35 -10.31 9.48
C LYS A 127 12.70 -11.00 10.81
N CYS A 128 11.86 -11.91 11.27
CA CYS A 128 12.13 -12.81 12.39
C CYS A 128 12.42 -14.24 11.90
N SER A 129 12.87 -15.13 12.80
CA SER A 129 13.14 -16.55 12.49
C SER A 129 11.93 -17.26 11.86
N GLU A 130 10.72 -16.88 12.28
CA GLU A 130 9.45 -17.46 11.83
C GLU A 130 8.98 -16.92 10.47
N THR A 131 9.66 -15.92 9.92
CA THR A 131 9.26 -15.28 8.66
C THR A 131 9.50 -16.24 7.49
N LYS A 132 8.44 -16.86 6.99
CA LYS A 132 8.51 -17.80 5.86
C LYS A 132 8.83 -17.08 4.55
N VAL A 133 10.11 -17.07 4.17
CA VAL A 133 10.54 -16.58 2.86
C VAL A 133 10.19 -17.61 1.79
N LYS A 134 9.19 -17.33 0.96
CA LYS A 134 8.95 -18.13 -0.26
C LYS A 134 10.10 -17.89 -1.23
N SER A 135 10.71 -18.96 -1.75
CA SER A 135 11.73 -18.86 -2.78
C SER A 135 11.16 -18.14 -4.02
N PRO A 136 12.00 -17.51 -4.86
CA PRO A 136 11.55 -16.90 -6.10
C PRO A 136 10.72 -17.91 -6.90
N LEU A 137 9.54 -17.49 -7.37
CA LEU A 137 8.73 -18.30 -8.28
C LEU A 137 9.61 -18.57 -9.52
N LYS A 138 9.74 -19.84 -9.89
CA LYS A 138 10.44 -20.19 -11.13
C LYS A 138 9.74 -19.44 -12.28
N PRO A 139 10.47 -18.72 -13.14
CA PRO A 139 9.88 -18.17 -14.34
C PRO A 139 9.35 -19.33 -15.18
N ASN A 140 8.08 -19.23 -15.58
CA ASN A 140 7.52 -20.08 -16.63
C ASN A 140 8.07 -19.64 -17.98
#